data_AF-A0A9Q4PY91-F1
#
_entry.id   AF-A0A9Q4PY91-F1
#
_cell.length_a   1.000
_cell.length_b   1.000
_cell.length_c   1.000
_cell.angle_alpha   90.00
_cell.angle_beta   90.00
_cell.angle_gamma   90.00
#
_symmetry.space_group_name_H-M   'P 1'
#
loop_
_entity.id
_entity.type
_entity.pdbx_description
1 polymer ?
#
loop_
_entity_poly.entity_id
_entity_poly.type
_entity_poly.pdbx_seq_one_letter_code
_entity_poly.pdbx_strand_id
1 'polypeptide(L)'
;MIAHSHVVHDLACQYAALRPVDRELVSWGAALHDIGRSQTHSLAHAQIGADICREYGLPEEVARIVECHIGAGLTAEECRAEGLKPIDCVPHTPEEKIVAHVDNLVRGTTIISIEERLETATATLPDIIVRRIAALAADVESL
;
A
#
# COMPACT_ATOMS: atom_id res chain seq x y z
N MET A 1 1.00 13.92 5.08
CA MET A 1 -0.07 13.34 4.23
C MET A 1 0.13 13.78 2.79
N ILE A 2 -0.25 15.00 2.35
CA ILE A 2 -0.06 15.41 0.94
C ILE A 2 1.39 15.27 0.45
N ALA A 3 2.37 15.78 1.20
CA ALA A 3 3.78 15.64 0.83
C ALA A 3 4.28 14.17 0.82
N HIS A 4 3.70 13.31 1.66
CA HIS A 4 4.02 11.88 1.67
C HIS A 4 3.47 11.21 0.41
N SER A 5 2.20 11.45 0.09
CA SER A 5 1.55 10.91 -1.11
C SER A 5 2.26 11.33 -2.40
N HIS A 6 2.82 12.54 -2.47
CA HIS A 6 3.66 12.94 -3.61
C HIS A 6 4.94 12.11 -3.75
N VAL A 7 5.66 11.86 -2.64
CA VAL A 7 6.89 11.05 -2.69
C VAL A 7 6.58 9.61 -3.05
N VAL A 8 5.52 9.02 -2.48
CA VAL A 8 5.05 7.67 -2.81
C VAL A 8 4.63 7.59 -4.27
N HIS A 9 3.84 8.55 -4.76
CA HIS A 9 3.43 8.63 -6.16
C HIS A 9 4.62 8.67 -7.13
N ASP A 10 5.56 9.58 -6.90
CA ASP A 10 6.69 9.76 -7.81
C ASP A 10 7.59 8.53 -7.85
N LEU A 11 7.82 7.89 -6.70
CA LEU A 11 8.58 6.65 -6.62
C LEU A 11 7.82 5.47 -7.27
N ALA A 12 6.50 5.37 -7.08
CA ALA A 12 5.68 4.33 -7.71
C ALA A 12 5.67 4.46 -9.24
N CYS A 13 5.59 5.69 -9.76
CA CYS A 13 5.72 5.95 -11.19
C CYS A 13 7.10 5.58 -11.74
N GLN A 14 8.17 5.76 -10.97
CA GLN A 14 9.52 5.30 -11.35
C GLN A 14 9.58 3.77 -11.43
N TYR A 15 9.01 3.06 -10.45
CA TYR A 15 8.93 1.60 -10.48
C TYR A 15 8.14 1.09 -11.68
N ALA A 16 7.02 1.73 -12.00
CA ALA A 16 6.16 1.36 -13.12
C ALA A 16 6.77 1.69 -14.50
N ALA A 17 7.68 2.66 -14.60
CA ALA A 17 8.19 3.15 -15.89
C ALA A 17 8.96 2.08 -16.70
N LEU A 18 9.56 1.10 -16.03
CA LEU A 18 10.39 0.07 -16.65
C LEU A 18 9.79 -1.34 -16.57
N ARG A 19 8.53 -1.46 -16.11
CA ARG A 19 7.89 -2.75 -15.82
C ARG A 19 6.61 -2.93 -16.65
N PRO A 20 6.22 -4.18 -16.97
CA PRO A 20 5.02 -4.48 -17.75
C PRO A 20 3.74 -4.38 -16.89
N VAL A 21 3.44 -3.18 -16.42
CA VAL A 21 2.29 -2.88 -15.53
C VAL A 21 1.45 -1.73 -16.08
N ASP A 22 0.21 -1.60 -15.62
CA ASP A 22 -0.62 -0.45 -15.93
C ASP A 22 -0.16 0.79 -15.14
N ARG A 23 0.46 1.72 -15.87
CA ARG A 23 1.03 2.94 -15.29
C ARG A 23 -0.03 3.92 -14.78
N GLU A 24 -1.21 3.94 -15.37
CA GLU A 24 -2.31 4.81 -14.90
C GLU A 24 -2.88 4.26 -13.59
N LEU A 25 -3.05 2.94 -13.47
CA LEU A 25 -3.48 2.33 -12.21
C LEU A 25 -2.49 2.58 -11.09
N VAL A 26 -1.18 2.42 -11.33
CA VAL A 26 -0.15 2.72 -10.33
C VAL A 26 -0.18 4.20 -9.92
N SER A 27 -0.29 5.12 -10.89
CA SER A 27 -0.35 6.55 -10.61
C SER A 27 -1.58 6.92 -9.76
N TRP A 28 -2.78 6.49 -10.16
CA TRP A 28 -4.00 6.76 -9.42
C TRP A 28 -4.00 6.11 -8.04
N GLY A 29 -3.62 4.84 -7.96
CA GLY A 29 -3.55 4.10 -6.69
C GLY A 29 -2.56 4.74 -5.72
N ALA A 30 -1.36 5.12 -6.17
CA ALA A 30 -0.36 5.77 -5.33
C ALA A 30 -0.76 7.18 -4.91
N ALA A 31 -1.41 7.96 -5.78
CA ALA A 31 -1.89 9.30 -5.44
C ALA A 31 -2.99 9.27 -4.38
N LEU A 32 -3.82 8.22 -4.37
CA LEU A 32 -5.01 8.10 -3.54
C LEU A 32 -4.87 7.13 -2.36
N HIS A 33 -3.76 6.42 -2.21
CA HIS A 33 -3.60 5.36 -1.19
C HIS A 33 -4.00 5.80 0.23
N ASP A 34 -3.73 7.06 0.57
CA ASP A 34 -3.98 7.63 1.88
C ASP A 34 -5.27 8.49 1.94
N ILE A 35 -6.13 8.49 0.91
CA ILE A 35 -7.31 9.40 0.84
C ILE A 35 -8.28 9.20 2.01
N GLY A 36 -8.40 7.99 2.54
CA GLY A 36 -9.22 7.71 3.73
C GLY A 36 -8.73 8.40 5.00
N ARG A 37 -7.50 8.92 5.00
CA ARG A 37 -6.98 9.77 6.08
C ARG A 37 -7.73 11.08 6.25
N SER A 38 -8.51 11.48 5.24
CA SER A 38 -9.47 12.58 5.36
C SER A 38 -10.59 12.30 6.39
N GLN A 39 -10.85 11.03 6.72
CA GLN A 39 -11.90 10.63 7.67
C GLN A 39 -11.36 9.98 8.95
N THR A 40 -10.20 9.29 8.90
CA THR A 40 -9.63 8.62 10.09
C THR A 40 -8.11 8.53 10.06
N HIS A 41 -7.49 8.50 11.23
CA HIS A 41 -6.05 8.20 11.36
C HIS A 41 -5.76 6.74 11.76
N SER A 42 -6.78 5.90 11.93
CA SER A 42 -6.62 4.46 12.23
C SER A 42 -6.27 3.63 10.99
N LEU A 43 -6.04 2.33 11.15
CA LEU A 43 -5.84 1.38 10.04
C LEU A 43 -7.03 1.34 9.07
N ALA A 44 -8.22 1.75 9.50
CA ALA A 44 -9.42 1.79 8.67
C ALA A 44 -9.32 2.76 7.48
N HIS A 45 -8.31 3.65 7.43
CA HIS A 45 -8.14 4.58 6.32
C HIS A 45 -7.96 3.88 4.96
N ALA A 46 -7.40 2.67 4.91
CA ALA A 46 -7.32 1.92 3.65
C ALA A 46 -8.70 1.49 3.13
N GLN A 47 -9.53 0.85 3.98
CA GLN A 47 -10.88 0.43 3.59
C GLN A 47 -11.81 1.62 3.32
N ILE A 48 -11.75 2.66 4.16
CA ILE A 48 -12.50 3.91 3.92
C ILE A 48 -12.02 4.59 2.64
N GLY A 49 -10.71 4.59 2.38
CA GLY A 49 -10.14 5.15 1.15
C GLY A 49 -10.64 4.42 -0.10
N ALA A 50 -10.72 3.09 -0.03
CA ALA A 50 -11.29 2.27 -1.09
C ALA A 50 -12.78 2.57 -1.31
N ASP A 51 -13.56 2.69 -0.24
CA ASP A 51 -14.98 3.06 -0.32
C ASP A 51 -15.18 4.45 -0.91
N ILE A 52 -14.35 5.44 -0.53
CA ILE A 52 -14.33 6.76 -1.17
C ILE A 52 -14.06 6.62 -2.67
N CYS A 53 -13.05 5.85 -3.09
CA CYS A 53 -12.76 5.65 -4.51
C CYS A 53 -13.98 5.10 -5.27
N ARG A 54 -14.68 4.11 -4.69
CA ARG A 54 -15.89 3.51 -5.26
C ARG A 54 -17.05 4.51 -5.33
N GLU A 55 -17.27 5.28 -4.28
CA GLU A 55 -18.33 6.31 -4.22
C GLU A 55 -18.17 7.40 -5.29
N TYR A 56 -16.93 7.77 -5.59
CA TYR A 56 -16.61 8.75 -6.65
C TYR A 56 -16.54 8.13 -8.05
N GLY A 57 -16.83 6.84 -8.20
CA GLY A 57 -16.90 6.16 -9.49
C GLY A 57 -15.54 5.85 -10.13
N LEU A 58 -14.47 5.76 -9.32
CA LEU A 58 -13.17 5.29 -9.81
C LEU A 58 -13.21 3.77 -10.10
N PRO A 59 -12.32 3.27 -10.98
CA PRO A 59 -12.20 1.84 -11.24
C PRO A 59 -11.95 1.03 -9.95
N GLU A 60 -12.50 -0.18 -9.90
CA GLU A 60 -12.34 -1.07 -8.74
C GLU A 60 -10.86 -1.41 -8.50
N GLU A 61 -10.07 -1.47 -9.56
CA GLU A 61 -8.62 -1.68 -9.52
C GLU A 61 -7.91 -0.58 -8.73
N VAL A 62 -8.35 0.68 -8.84
CA VAL A 62 -7.81 1.79 -8.04
C VAL A 62 -8.23 1.63 -6.58
N ALA A 63 -9.52 1.35 -6.33
CA ALA A 63 -10.02 1.14 -4.97
C ALA A 63 -9.28 0.00 -4.26
N ARG A 64 -8.96 -1.08 -4.99
CA ARG A 64 -8.20 -2.23 -4.51
C ARG A 64 -6.76 -1.89 -4.17
N ILE A 65 -6.08 -1.10 -4.99
CA ILE A 65 -4.73 -0.61 -4.65
C ILE A 65 -4.76 0.17 -3.33
N VAL A 66 -5.75 1.06 -3.15
CA VAL A 66 -5.94 1.82 -1.91
C VAL A 66 -6.26 0.89 -0.71
N GLU A 67 -7.06 -0.15 -0.92
CA GLU A 67 -7.47 -1.09 0.15
C GLU A 67 -6.32 -1.96 0.67
N CYS A 68 -5.32 -2.23 -0.18
CA CYS A 68 -4.25 -3.21 0.07
C CYS A 68 -2.89 -2.59 0.44
N HIS A 69 -2.75 -1.26 0.44
CA HIS A 69 -1.44 -0.61 0.50
C HIS A 69 -0.71 -0.76 1.85
N ILE A 70 -1.43 -0.97 2.96
CA ILE A 70 -0.83 -0.95 4.30
C ILE A 70 0.16 -2.11 4.46
N GLY A 71 1.44 -1.78 4.59
CA GLY A 71 2.47 -2.80 4.79
C GLY A 71 2.51 -3.76 3.60
N ALA A 72 2.17 -5.03 3.82
CA ALA A 72 2.02 -6.00 2.73
C ALA A 72 0.60 -6.55 2.64
N GLY A 73 -0.37 -5.68 2.96
CA GLY A 73 -1.77 -6.02 3.06
C GLY A 73 -2.12 -6.78 4.33
N LEU A 74 -3.42 -6.78 4.65
CA LEU A 74 -4.00 -7.51 5.79
C LEU A 74 -4.86 -8.66 5.27
N THR A 75 -4.73 -9.84 5.87
CA THR A 75 -5.67 -10.95 5.63
C THR A 75 -7.04 -10.61 6.22
N ALA A 76 -8.09 -11.33 5.79
CA ALA A 76 -9.43 -11.17 6.38
C ALA A 76 -9.47 -11.42 7.89
N GLU A 77 -8.59 -12.27 8.42
CA GLU A 77 -8.47 -12.53 9.86
C GLU A 77 -7.79 -11.36 10.58
N GLU A 78 -6.71 -10.81 10.02
CA GLU A 78 -6.04 -9.63 10.56
C GLU A 78 -6.98 -8.42 10.54
N CYS A 79 -7.71 -8.21 9.45
CA CYS A 79 -8.75 -7.18 9.36
C CYS A 79 -9.78 -7.35 10.49
N ARG A 80 -10.28 -8.57 10.73
CA ARG A 80 -11.22 -8.84 11.83
C ARG A 80 -10.61 -8.53 13.19
N ALA A 81 -9.36 -8.93 13.43
CA ALA A 81 -8.67 -8.71 14.69
C ALA A 81 -8.47 -7.20 14.99
N GLU A 82 -8.28 -6.39 13.95
CA GLU A 82 -8.16 -4.93 14.03
C GLU A 82 -9.51 -4.20 14.02
N GLY A 83 -10.64 -4.93 14.06
CA GLY A 83 -11.99 -4.34 14.04
C GLY A 83 -12.41 -3.74 12.70
N LEU A 84 -11.74 -4.12 11.61
CA LEU A 84 -12.04 -3.73 10.24
C LEU A 84 -13.07 -4.68 9.59
N LYS A 85 -13.55 -4.33 8.39
CA LYS A 85 -14.36 -5.25 7.58
C LYS A 85 -13.52 -6.49 7.26
N PRO A 86 -14.02 -7.72 7.50
CA PRO A 86 -13.22 -8.94 7.38
C PRO A 86 -13.09 -9.39 5.91
N ILE A 87 -12.35 -8.62 5.13
CA ILE A 87 -12.04 -8.86 3.72
C ILE A 87 -10.54 -9.03 3.53
N ASP A 88 -10.15 -9.72 2.45
CA ASP A 88 -8.75 -9.92 2.13
C ASP A 88 -8.18 -8.68 1.42
N CYS A 89 -7.22 -8.04 2.08
CA CYS A 89 -6.53 -6.83 1.65
C CYS A 89 -5.08 -7.14 1.27
N VAL A 90 -4.74 -8.38 0.92
CA VAL A 90 -3.40 -8.74 0.46
C VAL A 90 -3.23 -8.34 -1.01
N PRO A 91 -2.13 -7.66 -1.39
CA PRO A 91 -1.87 -7.28 -2.78
C PRO A 91 -1.54 -8.50 -3.64
N HIS A 92 -2.20 -8.60 -4.79
CA HIS A 92 -2.11 -9.71 -5.74
C HIS A 92 -1.57 -9.27 -7.11
N THR A 93 -2.06 -8.15 -7.65
CA THR A 93 -1.60 -7.66 -8.96
C THR A 93 -0.25 -6.94 -8.85
N PRO A 94 0.53 -6.84 -9.94
CA PRO A 94 1.76 -6.05 -9.96
C PRO A 94 1.54 -4.60 -9.49
N GLU A 95 0.44 -3.97 -9.88
CA GLU A 95 0.11 -2.59 -9.52
C GLU A 95 -0.16 -2.43 -8.02
N GLU A 96 -0.97 -3.31 -7.43
CA GLU A 96 -1.22 -3.36 -5.98
C GLU A 96 0.09 -3.55 -5.20
N LYS A 97 0.94 -4.46 -5.67
CA LYS A 97 2.23 -4.78 -5.03
C LYS A 97 3.21 -3.62 -5.11
N ILE A 98 3.31 -2.94 -6.25
CA ILE A 98 4.19 -1.79 -6.41
C ILE A 98 3.81 -0.69 -5.43
N VAL A 99 2.54 -0.34 -5.31
CA VAL A 99 2.12 0.75 -4.41
C VAL A 99 2.34 0.38 -2.94
N ALA A 100 1.98 -0.83 -2.52
CA ALA A 100 2.24 -1.31 -1.16
C ALA A 100 3.75 -1.35 -0.84
N HIS A 101 4.58 -1.81 -1.77
CA HIS A 101 6.04 -1.83 -1.60
C HIS A 101 6.61 -0.41 -1.50
N VAL A 102 6.23 0.47 -2.40
CA VAL A 102 6.75 1.84 -2.42
C VAL A 102 6.34 2.63 -1.18
N ASP A 103 5.11 2.44 -0.67
CA ASP A 103 4.69 3.04 0.60
C ASP A 103 5.59 2.60 1.76
N ASN A 104 5.99 1.32 1.82
CA ASN A 104 6.97 0.83 2.80
C ASN A 104 8.36 1.46 2.67
N LEU A 105 8.73 1.97 1.49
CA LEU A 105 10.00 2.63 1.25
C LEU A 105 9.95 4.14 1.55
N VAL A 106 8.83 4.69 2.02
CA VAL A 106 8.71 6.13 2.30
C VAL A 106 8.31 6.37 3.76
N ARG A 107 9.27 6.88 4.55
CA ARG A 107 9.02 7.31 5.93
C ARG A 107 8.80 8.82 5.98
N GLY A 108 7.55 9.24 6.09
CA GLY A 108 7.18 10.65 6.00
C GLY A 108 7.40 11.16 4.57
N THR A 109 8.52 11.84 4.33
CA THR A 109 8.94 12.29 2.99
C THR A 109 10.33 11.78 2.61
N THR A 110 10.90 10.86 3.39
CA THR A 110 12.23 10.30 3.16
C THR A 110 12.11 8.90 2.58
N ILE A 111 12.75 8.67 1.44
CA ILE A 111 12.90 7.33 0.88
C ILE A 111 13.93 6.57 1.73
N ILE A 112 13.58 5.38 2.18
CA ILE A 112 14.43 4.48 3.00
C ILE A 112 14.64 3.15 2.28
N SER A 113 15.64 2.39 2.71
CA SER A 113 15.84 1.04 2.18
C SER A 113 14.83 0.04 2.75
N ILE A 114 14.67 -1.11 2.07
CA ILE A 114 13.86 -2.21 2.61
C ILE A 114 14.45 -2.75 3.91
N GLU A 115 15.78 -2.79 4.04
CA GLU A 115 16.46 -3.20 5.27
C GLU A 115 16.10 -2.28 6.44
N GLU A 116 16.16 -0.96 6.25
CA GLU A 116 15.75 0.01 7.28
C GLU A 116 14.28 -0.16 7.68
N ARG A 117 13.40 -0.44 6.69
CA ARG A 117 11.98 -0.71 6.93
C ARG A 117 11.78 -1.97 7.75
N LEU A 118 12.50 -3.06 7.43
CA LEU A 118 12.41 -4.35 8.11
C LEU A 118 13.00 -4.31 9.52
N GLU A 119 14.09 -3.56 9.73
CA GLU A 119 14.64 -3.31 11.07
C GLU A 119 13.60 -2.65 11.97
N THR A 120 12.93 -1.61 11.46
CA THR A 120 11.85 -0.92 12.21
C THR A 120 10.64 -1.82 12.41
N ALA A 121 10.27 -2.62 11.41
CA ALA A 121 9.15 -3.56 11.46
C ALA A 121 9.37 -4.61 12.55
N THR A 122 10.56 -5.19 12.64
CA THR A 122 10.90 -6.26 13.59
C THR A 122 10.74 -5.82 15.05
N ALA A 123 10.94 -4.53 15.33
CA ALA A 123 10.75 -3.98 16.67
C ALA A 123 9.27 -3.75 17.05
N THR A 124 8.34 -3.75 16.09
CA THR A 124 6.97 -3.23 16.28
C THR A 124 5.86 -4.14 15.77
N LEU A 125 6.16 -5.08 14.87
CA LEU A 125 5.20 -5.92 14.19
C LEU A 125 5.51 -7.41 14.40
N PRO A 126 4.50 -8.30 14.40
CA PRO A 126 4.71 -9.74 14.41
C PRO A 126 5.58 -10.24 13.25
N ASP A 127 6.41 -11.26 13.51
CA ASP A 127 7.31 -11.88 12.52
C ASP A 127 6.63 -12.26 11.20
N ILE A 128 5.37 -12.70 11.26
CA ILE A 128 4.60 -13.08 10.07
C ILE A 128 4.38 -11.88 9.13
N ILE A 129 4.17 -10.68 9.68
CA ILE A 129 3.98 -9.45 8.91
C ILE A 129 5.33 -8.99 8.34
N VAL A 130 6.39 -9.03 9.15
CA VAL A 130 7.76 -8.68 8.70
C VAL A 130 8.19 -9.55 7.52
N ARG A 131 7.95 -10.87 7.59
CA ARG A 131 8.23 -11.80 6.49
C ARG A 131 7.40 -11.50 5.25
N ARG A 132 6.16 -11.06 5.40
CA ARG A 132 5.28 -10.70 4.27
C ARG A 132 5.78 -9.43 3.57
N ILE A 133 6.22 -8.42 4.31
CA ILE A 133 6.84 -7.20 3.76
C ILE A 133 8.12 -7.56 2.99
N ALA A 134 8.97 -8.42 3.56
CA ALA A 134 10.19 -8.88 2.88
C ALA A 134 9.87 -9.66 1.59
N ALA A 135 8.86 -10.53 1.62
CA ALA A 135 8.43 -11.29 0.45
C ALA A 135 7.84 -10.38 -0.65
N LEU A 136 7.03 -9.39 -0.27
CA LEU A 136 6.48 -8.39 -1.18
C LEU A 136 7.60 -7.61 -1.89
N ALA A 137 8.60 -7.17 -1.12
CA ALA A 137 9.75 -6.46 -1.68
C ALA A 137 10.50 -7.34 -2.70
N ALA A 138 10.81 -8.59 -2.34
CA ALA A 138 11.48 -9.51 -3.26
C ALA A 138 10.68 -9.75 -4.55
N ASP A 139 9.36 -9.85 -4.45
CA ASP A 139 8.47 -10.02 -5.60
C ASP A 139 8.53 -8.79 -6.52
N VAL A 140 8.37 -7.58 -5.98
CA VAL A 140 8.41 -6.33 -6.76
C VAL A 140 9.77 -6.05 -7.39
N GLU A 141 10.87 -6.35 -6.69
CA GLU A 141 12.22 -6.20 -7.26
C GLU A 141 12.50 -7.24 -8.37
N SER A 142 11.69 -8.29 -8.50
CA SER A 142 11.81 -9.31 -9.55
C SER A 142 10.88 -9.09 -10.77
N LEU A 143 9.96 -8.13 -10.70
CA LEU A 143 9.09 -7.69 -11.80
C LEU A 143 9.89 -6.97 -12.89
#